data_AF-A0A922A0X4-F1
#
_entry.id   AF-A0A922A0X4-F1
#
_cell.length_a   1.000
_cell.length_b   1.000
_cell.length_c   1.000
_cell.angle_alpha   90.00
_cell.angle_beta   90.00
_cell.angle_gamma   90.00
#
_symmetry.space_group_name_H-M   'P 1'
#
loop_
_entity.id
_entity.type
_entity.pdbx_description
1 polymer ?
#
loop_
_entity_poly.entity_id
_entity_poly.type
_entity_poly.pdbx_seq_one_letter_code
_entity_poly.pdbx_strand_id
1 'polypeptide(L)'
;MKLTIDRFSVALLLGTIVVLSGVCEFGFCFEDDQSIRMKLGGVHDCKGSQNSGEIETLARFAVQEHNKKENTLLEFARVLKAKEQVVSGKIYHLTLEAIDAGKKKIYEAKVWVKPWMNFKQLQEFKNAHDAPSFTQSDLGAKRGH
;
A
#
# COMPACT_ATOMS: atom_id res chain seq x y z
N MET A 1 -31.37 -44.15 -26.02
CA MET A 1 -30.28 -43.76 -26.94
C MET A 1 -28.98 -43.76 -26.14
N LYS A 2 -28.10 -44.73 -26.39
CA LYS A 2 -26.77 -44.84 -25.75
C LYS A 2 -25.77 -44.20 -26.70
N LEU A 3 -25.15 -43.09 -26.28
CA LEU A 3 -24.10 -42.42 -27.05
C LEU A 3 -22.81 -43.20 -26.89
N THR A 4 -22.48 -44.03 -27.88
CA THR A 4 -21.21 -44.73 -27.95
C THR A 4 -20.14 -43.74 -28.42
N ILE A 5 -19.27 -43.31 -27.52
CA ILE A 5 -18.17 -42.39 -27.84
C ILE A 5 -17.04 -43.21 -28.45
N ASP A 6 -16.82 -43.02 -29.74
CA ASP A 6 -15.80 -43.74 -30.52
C ASP A 6 -14.39 -43.28 -30.14
N ARG A 7 -13.45 -44.22 -30.12
CA ARG A 7 -12.04 -44.03 -29.70
C ARG A 7 -11.31 -43.02 -30.60
N PHE A 8 -11.78 -42.84 -31.84
CA PHE A 8 -11.31 -41.80 -32.75
C PHE A 8 -11.72 -40.38 -32.32
N SER A 9 -12.87 -40.23 -31.65
CA SER A 9 -13.39 -38.94 -31.19
C SER A 9 -12.63 -38.39 -29.98
N VAL A 10 -12.12 -39.28 -29.11
CA VAL A 10 -11.27 -38.91 -27.96
C VAL A 10 -9.87 -38.48 -28.41
N ALA A 11 -9.32 -39.12 -29.45
CA ALA A 11 -8.00 -38.77 -29.99
C ALA A 11 -7.99 -37.38 -30.65
N LEU A 12 -9.08 -36.99 -31.31
CA LEU A 12 -9.21 -35.65 -31.92
C LEU A 12 -9.30 -34.54 -30.86
N LEU A 13 -9.97 -34.79 -29.73
CA LEU A 13 -10.07 -33.85 -28.61
C LEU A 13 -8.77 -33.69 -27.81
N LEU A 14 -7.92 -34.71 -27.77
CA LEU A 14 -6.60 -34.62 -27.11
C LEU A 14 -5.54 -33.98 -28.02
N GLY A 15 -5.66 -34.13 -29.33
CA GLY A 15 -4.76 -33.48 -30.30
C GLY A 15 -4.87 -31.96 -30.34
N THR A 16 -6.06 -31.39 -30.10
CA THR A 16 -6.27 -29.92 -30.09
C THR A 16 -5.71 -29.24 -28.84
N ILE A 17 -5.60 -29.96 -27.72
CA ILE A 17 -5.00 -29.45 -26.48
C ILE A 17 -3.49 -29.23 -26.63
N VAL A 18 -2.81 -30.03 -27.45
CA VAL A 18 -1.35 -29.95 -27.63
C VAL A 18 -0.92 -28.86 -28.63
N VAL A 19 -1.83 -28.35 -29.46
CA VAL A 19 -1.52 -27.28 -30.42
C VAL A 19 -1.71 -25.88 -29.81
N LEU A 20 -2.52 -25.76 -28.74
CA LEU A 20 -2.68 -24.51 -27.97
C LEU A 20 -1.45 -24.13 -27.14
N SER A 21 -0.49 -25.04 -26.94
CA SER A 21 0.77 -24.74 -26.27
C SER A 21 1.87 -24.21 -27.20
N GLY A 22 1.62 -24.12 -28.52
CA GLY A 22 2.68 -23.90 -29.52
C GLY A 22 2.70 -22.55 -30.26
N VAL A 23 1.77 -21.62 -30.05
CA VAL A 23 1.68 -20.40 -30.90
C VAL A 23 1.47 -19.07 -30.18
N CYS A 24 1.58 -18.96 -28.86
CA CYS A 24 1.53 -17.65 -28.18
C CYS A 24 2.88 -16.90 -28.17
N GLU A 25 3.57 -16.89 -29.31
CA GLU A 25 4.85 -16.17 -29.53
C GLU A 25 4.72 -15.03 -30.57
N PHE A 26 3.52 -14.48 -30.80
CA PHE A 26 3.37 -13.29 -31.65
C PHE A 26 2.30 -12.31 -31.14
N GLY A 27 2.76 -11.38 -30.30
CA GLY A 27 2.39 -9.95 -30.31
C GLY A 27 1.00 -9.51 -29.85
N PHE A 28 0.91 -8.88 -28.68
CA PHE A 28 0.67 -7.43 -28.54
C PHE A 28 0.89 -6.99 -27.08
N CYS A 29 1.55 -5.85 -26.93
CA CYS A 29 2.17 -5.34 -25.72
C CYS A 29 1.16 -4.94 -24.63
N PHE A 30 1.30 -5.49 -23.42
CA PHE A 30 1.00 -4.73 -22.21
C PHE A 30 2.23 -4.76 -21.30
N GLU A 31 3.06 -3.74 -21.48
CA GLU A 31 3.90 -3.21 -20.42
C GLU A 31 2.96 -2.65 -19.34
N ASP A 32 2.76 -3.41 -18.27
CA ASP A 32 2.84 -2.89 -16.89
C ASP A 32 3.06 -4.08 -15.93
N ASP A 33 4.17 -4.80 -16.12
CA ASP A 33 4.70 -5.65 -15.04
C ASP A 33 5.43 -4.75 -14.04
N GLN A 34 4.67 -3.98 -13.27
CA GLN A 34 5.14 -3.44 -12.00
C GLN A 34 4.87 -4.43 -10.86
N SER A 35 5.05 -5.72 -11.13
CA SER A 35 5.32 -6.69 -10.07
C SER A 35 6.78 -6.54 -9.62
N ILE A 36 7.13 -5.36 -9.09
CA ILE A 36 8.31 -5.24 -8.24
C ILE A 36 8.14 -6.32 -7.19
N ARG A 37 9.07 -7.29 -7.18
CA ARG A 37 9.15 -8.38 -6.21
C ARG A 37 9.30 -7.79 -4.82
N MET A 38 8.19 -7.35 -4.22
CA MET A 38 8.16 -6.72 -2.92
C MET A 38 8.30 -7.80 -1.87
N LYS A 39 9.45 -7.82 -1.21
CA LYS A 39 9.72 -8.73 -0.09
C LYS A 39 8.79 -8.33 1.06
N LEU A 40 7.93 -9.26 1.48
CA LEU A 40 7.00 -9.06 2.59
C LEU A 40 7.77 -8.56 3.83
N GLY A 41 7.33 -7.44 4.41
CA GLY A 41 7.93 -6.84 5.61
C GLY A 41 9.02 -5.77 5.38
N GLY A 42 9.52 -5.57 4.15
CA GLY A 42 10.47 -4.49 3.86
C GLY A 42 9.79 -3.13 3.71
N VAL A 43 10.29 -2.10 4.41
CA VAL A 43 9.90 -0.70 4.17
C VAL A 43 10.77 -0.15 3.04
N HIS A 44 10.14 0.34 1.97
CA HIS A 44 10.81 0.87 0.80
C HIS A 44 10.39 2.33 0.57
N ASP A 45 11.31 3.20 0.14
CA ASP A 45 10.94 4.55 -0.27
C ASP A 45 10.17 4.51 -1.60
N CYS A 46 9.09 5.29 -1.69
CA CYS A 46 8.32 5.41 -2.92
C CYS A 46 9.16 6.24 -3.92
N LYS A 47 9.86 5.59 -4.86
CA LYS A 47 10.66 6.30 -5.90
C LYS A 47 9.75 7.24 -6.69
N GLY A 48 10.13 8.52 -6.71
CA GLY A 48 9.36 9.62 -7.25
C GLY A 48 9.29 9.58 -8.77
N SER A 49 8.14 9.17 -9.30
CA SER A 49 7.52 9.70 -10.54
C SER A 49 6.20 9.00 -10.81
N GLN A 50 6.09 7.69 -10.54
CA GLN A 50 4.87 6.93 -10.83
C GLN A 50 3.85 6.98 -9.68
N ASN A 51 4.31 7.22 -8.46
CA ASN A 51 3.47 7.23 -7.26
C ASN A 51 3.06 8.64 -6.79
N SER A 52 3.45 9.73 -7.46
CA SER A 52 3.25 11.09 -6.90
C SER A 52 1.76 11.44 -6.70
N GLY A 53 0.92 11.23 -7.72
CA GLY A 53 -0.51 11.51 -7.65
C GLY A 53 -1.28 10.57 -6.70
N GLU A 54 -0.92 9.29 -6.68
CA GLU A 54 -1.52 8.32 -5.76
C GLU A 54 -1.17 8.62 -4.30
N ILE A 55 0.11 8.91 -4.03
CA ILE A 55 0.60 9.28 -2.70
C ILE A 55 -0.04 10.58 -2.22
N GLU A 56 -0.20 11.58 -3.10
CA GLU A 56 -0.91 12.81 -2.78
C GLU A 56 -2.39 12.52 -2.44
N THR A 57 -3.05 11.67 -3.22
CA THR A 57 -4.44 11.25 -2.97
C THR A 57 -4.57 10.54 -1.62
N LEU A 58 -3.62 9.69 -1.25
CA LEU A 58 -3.58 9.02 0.06
C LEU A 58 -3.32 10.01 1.20
N ALA A 59 -2.49 11.02 0.98
CA ALA A 59 -2.22 12.07 1.97
C ALA A 59 -3.47 12.95 2.20
N ARG A 60 -4.16 13.35 1.12
CA ARG A 60 -5.44 14.08 1.20
C ARG A 60 -6.50 13.26 1.93
N PHE A 61 -6.61 11.97 1.60
CA PHE A 61 -7.48 11.03 2.31
C PHE A 61 -7.16 10.99 3.81
N ALA A 62 -5.87 10.89 4.18
CA ALA A 62 -5.46 10.85 5.59
C ALA A 62 -5.88 12.11 6.36
N VAL A 63 -5.68 13.30 5.78
CA VAL A 63 -6.09 14.57 6.38
C VAL A 63 -7.61 14.66 6.51
N GLN A 64 -8.35 14.32 5.45
CA GLN A 64 -9.82 14.32 5.47
C GLN A 64 -10.40 13.37 6.53
N GLU A 65 -9.86 12.16 6.61
CA GLU A 65 -10.32 11.15 7.56
C GLU A 65 -9.99 11.54 9.01
N HIS A 66 -8.83 12.17 9.25
CA HIS A 66 -8.50 12.72 10.56
C HIS A 66 -9.43 13.87 10.94
N ASN A 67 -9.64 14.84 10.05
CA ASN A 67 -10.56 15.96 10.27
C ASN A 67 -11.97 15.48 10.61
N LYS A 68 -12.45 14.44 9.92
CA LYS A 68 -13.76 13.84 10.18
C LYS A 68 -13.84 13.18 11.55
N LYS A 69 -12.79 12.47 11.99
CA LYS A 69 -12.77 11.73 13.27
C LYS A 69 -12.57 12.64 14.47
N GLU A 70 -11.65 13.58 14.36
CA GLU A 70 -11.24 14.47 15.47
C GLU A 70 -11.96 15.83 15.44
N ASN A 71 -12.85 16.05 14.46
CA ASN A 71 -13.53 17.32 14.23
C ASN A 71 -12.57 18.51 14.12
N THR A 72 -11.46 18.30 13.40
CA THR A 72 -10.42 19.31 13.13
C THR A 72 -10.54 19.86 11.70
N LEU A 73 -9.81 20.95 11.42
CA LEU A 73 -9.85 21.66 10.13
C LEU A 73 -8.45 21.80 9.53
N LEU A 74 -7.69 20.70 9.49
CA LEU A 74 -6.37 20.70 8.88
C LEU A 74 -6.48 20.84 7.36
N GLU A 75 -5.68 21.72 6.77
CA GLU A 75 -5.59 21.85 5.31
C GLU A 75 -4.33 21.16 4.80
N PHE A 76 -4.47 20.21 3.87
CA PHE A 76 -3.33 19.54 3.27
C PHE A 76 -2.51 20.51 2.40
N ALA A 77 -1.19 20.59 2.64
CA ALA A 77 -0.28 21.40 1.84
C ALA A 77 0.52 20.56 0.84
N ARG A 78 1.31 19.59 1.32
CA ARG A 78 2.16 18.74 0.46
C ARG A 78 2.65 17.48 1.18
N VAL A 79 3.08 16.49 0.41
CA VAL A 79 3.81 15.33 0.93
C VAL A 79 5.31 15.64 0.97
N LEU A 80 5.96 15.34 2.09
CA LEU A 80 7.40 15.51 2.28
C LEU A 80 8.15 14.20 2.07
N LYS A 81 7.61 13.09 2.57
CA LYS A 81 8.19 11.74 2.44
C LYS A 81 7.09 10.72 2.34
N ALA A 82 7.35 9.65 1.58
CA ALA A 82 6.46 8.52 1.46
C ALA A 82 7.27 7.23 1.42
N LYS A 83 6.87 6.28 2.26
CA LYS A 83 7.41 4.92 2.26
C LYS A 83 6.26 3.93 2.13
N GLU A 84 6.52 2.82 1.47
CA GLU A 84 5.60 1.72 1.32
C GLU A 84 6.10 0.51 2.10
N GLN A 85 5.19 -0.16 2.80
CA GLN A 85 5.44 -1.42 3.49
C GLN A 85 4.42 -2.44 3.01
N VAL A 86 4.89 -3.58 2.50
CA VAL A 86 4.02 -4.70 2.12
C VAL A 86 3.66 -5.53 3.33
N VAL A 87 2.36 -5.72 3.52
CA VAL A 87 1.71 -6.49 4.60
C VAL A 87 0.60 -7.36 3.97
N SER A 88 -0.50 -7.64 4.67
CA SER A 88 -1.75 -8.10 4.05
C SER A 88 -2.43 -6.99 3.22
N GLY A 89 -1.69 -6.38 2.30
CA GLY A 89 -1.99 -5.13 1.60
C GLY A 89 -0.73 -4.28 1.47
N LYS A 90 -0.92 -2.97 1.31
CA LYS A 90 0.16 -1.98 1.35
C LYS A 90 -0.13 -0.98 2.46
N ILE A 91 0.81 -0.76 3.37
CA ILE A 91 0.78 0.38 4.29
C ILE A 91 1.68 1.46 3.72
N TYR A 92 1.14 2.66 3.54
CA TYR A 92 1.88 3.85 3.19
C TYR A 92 2.17 4.65 4.45
N HIS A 93 3.45 4.86 4.73
CA HIS A 93 3.95 5.75 5.78
C HIS A 93 4.24 7.10 5.14
N LEU A 94 3.39 8.07 5.43
CA LEU A 94 3.42 9.40 4.84
C LEU A 94 3.90 10.40 5.89
N THR A 95 4.85 11.24 5.50
CA THR A 95 5.16 12.48 6.22
C THR A 95 4.62 13.62 5.36
N LEU A 96 3.66 14.37 5.89
CA LEU A 96 2.97 15.44 5.17
C LEU A 96 3.01 16.75 5.95
N GLU A 97 2.95 17.86 5.22
CA GLU A 97 2.78 19.19 5.76
C GLU A 97 1.29 19.55 5.65
N ALA A 98 0.70 20.02 6.75
CA ALA A 98 -0.66 20.53 6.79
C ALA A 98 -0.72 21.85 7.55
N ILE A 99 -1.70 22.68 7.22
CA ILE A 99 -1.94 23.98 7.84
C ILE A 99 -2.98 23.79 8.93
N ASP A 100 -2.61 24.13 10.15
CA ASP A 100 -3.46 24.12 11.33
C ASP A 100 -3.58 25.56 11.86
N ALA A 101 -4.77 26.15 11.77
CA ALA A 101 -5.04 27.54 12.15
C ALA A 101 -4.02 28.54 11.56
N GLY A 102 -3.69 28.38 10.27
CA GLY A 102 -2.74 29.24 9.55
C GLY A 102 -1.26 28.92 9.78
N LYS A 103 -0.93 27.93 10.60
CA LYS A 103 0.47 27.50 10.86
C LYS A 103 0.76 26.18 10.18
N LYS A 104 1.85 26.12 9.42
CA LYS A 104 2.34 24.87 8.83
C LYS A 104 2.91 23.96 9.91
N LYS A 105 2.41 22.73 9.97
CA LYS A 105 2.86 21.68 10.88
C LYS A 105 3.13 20.40 10.08
N ILE A 106 4.02 19.56 10.60
CA ILE A 106 4.37 18.28 9.99
C ILE A 106 3.64 17.17 10.74
N TYR A 107 3.04 16.26 9.97
CA TYR A 107 2.31 15.11 10.48
C TYR A 107 2.84 13.83 9.87
N GLU A 108 2.77 12.77 10.65
CA GLU A 108 3.00 11.40 10.21
C GLU A 108 1.67 10.67 10.13
N ALA A 109 1.41 10.05 8.99
CA ALA A 109 0.20 9.27 8.74
C ALA A 109 0.55 7.86 8.24
N LYS A 110 -0.24 6.87 8.66
CA LYS A 110 -0.20 5.51 8.14
C LYS A 110 -1.53 5.17 7.48
N VAL A 111 -1.50 4.86 6.20
CA VAL A 111 -2.69 4.50 5.43
C VAL A 111 -2.57 3.07 4.94
N TRP A 112 -3.53 2.21 5.29
CA TRP A 112 -3.57 0.82 4.85
C TRP A 112 -4.52 0.66 3.67
N VAL A 113 -4.00 0.10 2.57
CA VAL A 113 -4.71 -0.09 1.31
C VAL A 113 -4.71 -1.57 0.94
N LYS A 114 -5.89 -2.09 0.57
CA LYS A 114 -6.06 -3.42 -0.03
C LYS A 114 -6.86 -3.26 -1.32
N PRO A 115 -6.19 -3.16 -2.49
CA PRO A 115 -6.87 -2.90 -3.77
C PRO A 115 -7.93 -3.94 -4.11
N TRP A 116 -7.65 -5.22 -3.83
CA TRP A 116 -8.57 -6.34 -4.13
C TRP A 116 -9.88 -6.33 -3.29
N MET A 117 -9.96 -5.49 -2.25
CA MET A 117 -11.19 -5.30 -1.46
C MET A 117 -11.77 -3.89 -1.58
N ASN A 118 -11.19 -3.02 -2.42
CA ASN A 118 -11.47 -1.58 -2.43
C ASN A 118 -11.39 -0.95 -1.03
N PHE A 119 -10.47 -1.46 -0.20
CA PHE A 119 -10.34 -1.04 1.19
C PHE A 119 -9.22 -0.02 1.35
N LYS A 120 -9.53 1.08 2.05
CA LYS A 120 -8.59 2.13 2.42
C LYS A 120 -8.93 2.62 3.82
N GLN A 121 -7.96 2.64 4.72
CA GLN A 121 -8.17 3.05 6.12
C GLN A 121 -6.98 3.82 6.67
N LEU A 122 -7.26 4.93 7.37
CA LEU A 122 -6.29 5.65 8.18
C LEU A 122 -6.05 4.90 9.48
N GLN A 123 -4.82 4.41 9.68
CA GLN A 123 -4.41 3.64 10.86
C GLN A 123 -3.86 4.55 11.96
N GLU A 124 -3.05 5.53 11.58
CA GLU A 124 -2.40 6.44 12.52
C GLU A 124 -2.29 7.82 11.87
N PHE A 125 -2.48 8.86 12.67
CA PHE A 125 -2.23 10.25 12.29
C PHE A 125 -1.75 11.00 13.53
N LYS A 126 -0.52 11.50 13.50
CA LYS A 126 0.09 12.17 14.66
C LYS A 126 0.93 13.35 14.21
N ASN A 127 1.05 14.36 15.07
CA ASN A 127 2.00 15.43 14.84
C ASN A 127 3.43 14.91 15.02
N ALA A 128 4.35 15.32 14.14
CA ALA A 128 5.74 14.87 14.22
C ALA A 128 6.48 15.42 15.47
N HIS A 129 6.00 16.51 16.07
CA HIS A 129 6.57 17.07 17.30
C HIS A 129 6.05 16.42 18.58
N ASP A 130 4.95 15.66 18.50
CA ASP A 130 4.33 14.98 19.66
C ASP A 130 4.91 13.57 19.86
N ALA A 131 6.07 13.25 19.27
CA ALA A 131 6.72 11.96 19.48
C ALA A 131 6.99 11.78 20.98
N PRO A 132 6.50 10.68 21.61
CA PRO A 132 6.84 10.41 22.99
C PRO A 132 8.35 10.15 23.04
N SER A 133 9.09 11.12 23.60
CA SER A 133 10.40 10.84 24.15
C SER A 133 10.21 9.65 25.07
N PHE A 134 10.82 8.51 24.76
CA PHE A 134 10.89 7.39 25.69
C PHE A 134 11.51 7.93 26.96
N THR A 135 10.70 8.26 27.96
CA THR A 135 11.15 8.58 29.30
C THR A 135 11.72 7.27 29.82
N GLN A 136 13.03 7.13 29.67
CA GLN A 136 13.82 6.04 30.20
C GLN A 136 13.60 6.07 31.72
N SER A 137 12.62 5.31 32.19
CA SER A 137 12.23 5.31 33.59
C SER A 137 13.42 4.93 34.43
N ASP A 138 13.77 5.87 35.29
CA ASP A 138 14.61 5.83 36.47
C ASP A 138 14.57 4.45 37.16
N LEU A 139 15.47 3.55 36.77
CA LEU A 139 15.72 2.32 37.52
C LEU A 139 16.66 2.66 38.68
N GLY A 140 16.04 3.09 39.77
CA GLY A 140 16.69 3.35 41.04
C GLY A 140 17.53 2.16 41.51
N ALA A 141 18.85 2.31 41.43
CA ALA A 141 19.79 1.41 42.05
C ALA A 141 19.87 1.73 43.57
N LYS A 142 19.09 1.01 44.38
CA LYS A 142 19.39 0.88 45.81
C LYS A 142 20.74 0.15 45.95
N ARG A 143 21.80 0.85 46.37
CA ARG A 143 22.94 0.18 47.01
C ARG A 143 22.60 -0.02 48.49
N GLY A 144 22.58 -1.29 48.89
CA GLY A 144 22.46 -1.71 50.28
C GLY A 144 23.69 -1.33 51.10
N HIS A 145 23.46 -1.25 52.42
CA HIS A 145 24.44 -1.07 53.48
C HIS A 145 25.51 -2.17 53.51
#